data_AF-A0A0J8VC40-F1
#
_entry.id   AF-A0A0J8VC40-F1
#
_cell.length_a   1.000
_cell.length_b   1.000
_cell.length_c   1.000
_cell.angle_alpha   90.00
_cell.angle_beta   90.00
_cell.angle_gamma   90.00
#
_symmetry.space_group_name_H-M   'P 1'
#
loop_
_entity.id
_entity.type
_entity.pdbx_description
1 polymer ?
#
loop_
_entity_poly.entity_id
_entity_poly.type
_entity_poly.pdbx_seq_one_letter_code
_entity_poly.pdbx_strand_id
1 'polypeptide(L)'
;MTKRIQHWFTLLATAFMLMFTLSAFASEGANTNTDNERLGESSVQKEAVGFAGADYWRMVKDGQEGYTTSKSPEHGVLISVPGQTWYVLKEKWMSPLGALAIFGSLAMVTLAYVVVGPLKLSKPKTGRKIKRWSRMDRALHWSMAFTFLTLAFSGLTLVYGKHFLKPILPSELWGWIIYAAKQYHNYIGPIFFLLLVAVLVKWWRKSIFNMVDVRWFMKMGGMVGKHKGTHPSAGFSNGGEKAIYWLLICFGIVAAISGFVLDFPIFDQTRRDMELSNLVHMFSALILICGFIFHIYIGLFGMEAALDGMITGEVDETWAKEHHDLWYEEVKDLPENQPGYDEKAEAEAKGKPSSKTS
;
A
#
# COMPACT_ATOMS: atom_id res chain seq x y z
N MET A 1 22.43 17.51 17.71
CA MET A 1 21.87 17.73 16.35
C MET A 1 22.72 18.82 15.69
N THR A 2 23.34 18.56 14.53
CA THR A 2 24.19 19.57 13.89
C THR A 2 23.32 20.66 13.26
N LYS A 3 23.75 21.94 13.31
CA LYS A 3 23.01 23.09 12.74
C LYS A 3 22.54 22.86 11.30
N ARG A 4 23.27 22.04 10.55
CA ARG A 4 22.98 21.63 9.18
C ARG A 4 21.70 20.79 9.07
N ILE A 5 21.43 19.91 10.04
CA ILE A 5 20.22 19.07 10.06
C ILE A 5 18.99 19.92 10.44
N GLN A 6 19.15 20.86 11.37
CA GLN A 6 18.07 21.80 11.71
C GLN A 6 17.68 22.64 10.50
N HIS A 7 18.63 23.12 9.71
CA HIS A 7 18.36 23.91 8.52
C HIS A 7 17.53 23.16 7.46
N TRP A 8 17.88 21.88 7.19
CA TRP A 8 17.11 21.02 6.28
C TRP A 8 15.70 20.70 6.83
N PHE A 9 15.58 20.58 8.14
CA PHE A 9 14.29 20.34 8.80
C PHE A 9 13.36 21.57 8.70
N THR A 10 13.90 22.78 8.90
CA THR A 10 13.12 24.01 8.75
C THR A 10 12.65 24.18 7.29
N LEU A 11 13.50 23.84 6.32
CA LEU A 11 13.18 23.88 4.89
C LEU A 11 12.07 22.88 4.52
N LEU A 12 12.10 21.66 5.05
CA LEU A 12 11.04 20.66 4.81
C LEU A 12 9.71 21.06 5.46
N ALA A 13 9.75 21.59 6.69
CA ALA A 13 8.54 22.07 7.38
C ALA A 13 7.92 23.29 6.69
N THR A 14 8.75 24.22 6.18
CA THR A 14 8.24 25.36 5.39
C THR A 14 7.71 24.92 4.03
N ALA A 15 8.37 23.98 3.34
CA ALA A 15 7.86 23.41 2.09
C ALA A 15 6.50 22.71 2.29
N PHE A 16 6.32 21.98 3.38
CA PHE A 16 5.06 21.34 3.74
C PHE A 16 3.93 22.34 4.01
N MET A 17 4.22 23.40 4.78
CA MET A 17 3.27 24.49 5.05
C MET A 17 2.91 25.26 3.77
N LEU A 18 3.88 25.53 2.90
CA LEU A 18 3.67 26.21 1.62
C LEU A 18 2.77 25.38 0.69
N MET A 19 2.96 24.06 0.61
CA MET A 19 2.09 23.18 -0.20
C MET A 19 0.63 23.18 0.28
N PHE A 20 0.40 23.30 1.59
CA PHE A 20 -0.96 23.41 2.15
C PHE A 20 -1.62 24.76 1.79
N THR A 21 -0.86 25.86 1.83
CA THR A 21 -1.36 27.19 1.44
C THR A 21 -1.62 27.32 -0.06
N LEU A 22 -0.75 26.79 -0.92
CA LEU A 22 -0.95 26.78 -2.38
C LEU A 22 -2.20 26.01 -2.81
N SER A 23 -2.55 24.94 -2.09
CA SER A 23 -3.78 24.16 -2.33
C SER A 23 -5.05 24.96 -1.99
N ALA A 24 -4.99 25.82 -0.96
CA ALA A 24 -6.10 26.70 -0.58
C ALA A 24 -6.30 27.83 -1.61
N PHE A 25 -5.23 28.46 -2.09
CA PHE A 25 -5.31 29.52 -3.11
C PHE A 25 -5.68 29.00 -4.51
N ALA A 26 -5.25 27.79 -4.88
CA ALA A 26 -5.64 27.16 -6.15
C ALA A 26 -7.15 26.83 -6.20
N SER A 27 -7.79 26.63 -5.05
CA SER A 27 -9.25 26.45 -4.95
C SER A 27 -10.03 27.74 -5.19
N GLU A 28 -9.45 28.91 -4.89
CA GLU A 28 -10.09 30.22 -5.15
C GLU A 28 -9.90 30.68 -6.60
N GLY A 29 -8.75 30.38 -7.23
CA GLY A 29 -8.45 30.80 -8.61
C GLY A 29 -9.28 30.08 -9.69
N ALA A 30 -9.82 28.90 -9.40
CA ALA A 30 -10.62 28.13 -10.36
C ALA A 30 -12.00 28.74 -10.68
N ASN A 31 -12.46 29.74 -9.92
CA ASN A 31 -13.76 30.39 -10.13
C ASN A 31 -13.78 31.45 -11.26
N THR A 32 -12.66 31.72 -11.94
CA THR A 32 -12.54 32.83 -12.89
C THR A 32 -12.64 32.46 -14.38
N ASN A 33 -12.91 31.19 -14.73
CA ASN A 33 -13.07 30.75 -16.13
C ASN A 33 -14.54 30.54 -16.58
N THR A 34 -15.49 31.28 -15.99
CA THR A 34 -16.95 31.04 -16.12
C THR A 34 -17.63 31.68 -17.33
N ASP A 35 -16.92 32.47 -18.15
CA ASP A 35 -17.57 33.24 -19.22
C ASP A 35 -17.67 32.48 -20.57
N ASN A 36 -16.76 31.55 -20.87
CA ASN A 36 -16.82 30.75 -22.11
C ASN A 36 -17.74 29.51 -22.00
N GLU A 37 -18.00 28.98 -20.79
CA GLU A 37 -18.95 27.88 -20.58
C GLU A 37 -20.41 28.36 -20.71
N ARG A 38 -20.71 29.60 -20.32
CA ARG A 38 -22.07 30.19 -20.38
C ARG A 38 -22.63 30.35 -21.78
N LEU A 39 -21.78 30.61 -22.77
CA LEU A 39 -22.22 30.80 -24.16
C LEU A 39 -22.63 29.46 -24.79
N GLY A 40 -21.90 28.38 -24.51
CA GLY A 40 -22.25 27.02 -24.93
C GLY A 40 -23.46 26.45 -24.18
N GLU A 41 -23.61 26.75 -22.89
CA GLU A 41 -24.81 26.40 -22.11
C GLU A 41 -26.08 27.03 -22.70
N SER A 42 -26.03 28.30 -23.11
CA SER A 42 -27.21 29.01 -23.64
C SER A 42 -27.73 28.43 -24.97
N SER A 43 -26.85 27.89 -25.81
CA SER A 43 -27.21 27.24 -27.08
C SER A 43 -27.70 25.80 -26.86
N VAL A 44 -27.06 25.04 -25.96
CA VAL A 44 -27.51 23.69 -25.59
C VAL A 44 -28.87 23.74 -24.88
N GLN A 45 -29.10 24.79 -24.08
CA GLN A 45 -30.36 25.01 -23.37
C GLN A 45 -31.50 25.47 -24.29
N LYS A 46 -31.23 26.03 -25.48
CA LYS A 46 -32.27 26.36 -26.46
C LYS A 46 -32.70 25.18 -27.33
N GLU A 47 -31.78 24.26 -27.66
CA GLU A 47 -32.10 23.07 -28.45
C GLU A 47 -32.78 21.95 -27.61
N ALA A 48 -32.46 21.84 -26.32
CA ALA A 48 -33.07 20.84 -25.43
C ALA A 48 -34.52 21.15 -25.01
N VAL A 49 -34.96 22.41 -25.09
CA VAL A 49 -36.27 22.87 -24.58
C VAL A 49 -37.44 22.45 -25.49
N GLY A 50 -37.18 21.91 -26.67
CA GLY A 50 -38.24 21.43 -27.58
C GLY A 50 -38.90 20.10 -27.18
N PHE A 51 -38.27 19.27 -26.35
CA PHE A 51 -38.74 17.90 -26.08
C PHE A 51 -38.91 17.53 -24.59
N ALA A 52 -38.41 18.35 -23.66
CA ALA A 52 -38.33 18.00 -22.24
C ALA A 52 -38.72 19.18 -21.33
N GLY A 53 -40.00 19.27 -20.96
CA GLY A 53 -40.48 20.24 -19.98
C GLY A 53 -39.92 20.00 -18.57
N ALA A 54 -40.20 20.90 -17.63
CA ALA A 54 -39.75 20.80 -16.23
C ALA A 54 -40.15 19.47 -15.56
N ASP A 55 -41.30 18.91 -15.94
CA ASP A 55 -41.79 17.62 -15.44
C ASP A 55 -40.97 16.44 -15.96
N TYR A 56 -40.59 16.43 -17.24
CA TYR A 56 -39.65 15.44 -17.78
C TYR A 56 -38.32 15.51 -17.03
N TRP A 57 -37.80 16.72 -16.80
CA TRP A 57 -36.57 16.90 -16.02
C TRP A 57 -36.71 16.46 -14.56
N ARG A 58 -37.89 16.58 -13.94
CA ARG A 58 -38.15 16.00 -12.61
C ARG A 58 -38.10 14.48 -12.67
N MET A 59 -38.81 13.85 -13.60
CA MET A 59 -38.81 12.40 -13.80
C MET A 59 -37.39 11.85 -14.02
N VAL A 60 -36.60 12.53 -14.85
CA VAL A 60 -35.19 12.17 -15.12
C VAL A 60 -34.32 12.31 -13.87
N LYS A 61 -34.48 13.39 -13.10
CA LYS A 61 -33.77 13.60 -11.82
C LYS A 61 -34.18 12.61 -10.74
N ASP A 62 -35.43 12.14 -10.77
CA ASP A 62 -35.96 11.14 -9.85
C ASP A 62 -35.54 9.71 -10.24
N GLY A 63 -34.80 9.54 -11.34
CA GLY A 63 -34.23 8.26 -11.78
C GLY A 63 -35.25 7.33 -12.44
N GLN A 64 -36.32 7.87 -13.02
CA GLN A 64 -37.33 7.04 -13.70
C GLN A 64 -36.74 6.35 -14.93
N GLU A 65 -37.16 5.10 -15.14
CA GLU A 65 -36.75 4.29 -16.29
C GLU A 65 -37.58 4.65 -17.54
N GLY A 66 -36.89 4.89 -18.65
CA GLY A 66 -37.46 5.02 -19.98
C GLY A 66 -37.49 3.70 -20.76
N TYR A 67 -38.13 3.74 -21.92
CA TYR A 67 -38.14 2.61 -22.85
C TYR A 67 -36.87 2.58 -23.70
N THR A 68 -36.26 1.41 -23.83
CA THR A 68 -35.13 1.16 -24.74
C THR A 68 -35.23 -0.24 -25.33
N THR A 69 -34.72 -0.43 -26.54
CA THR A 69 -34.61 -1.77 -27.18
C THR A 69 -33.41 -2.56 -26.66
N SER A 70 -32.50 -1.90 -25.95
CA SER A 70 -31.36 -2.56 -25.34
C SER A 70 -31.74 -3.29 -24.07
N LYS A 71 -31.20 -4.50 -23.89
CA LYS A 71 -31.47 -5.36 -22.73
C LYS A 71 -30.39 -5.29 -21.65
N SER A 72 -29.35 -4.49 -21.87
CA SER A 72 -28.26 -4.35 -20.90
C SER A 72 -28.75 -3.60 -19.65
N PRO A 73 -28.17 -3.88 -18.46
CA PRO A 73 -28.57 -3.24 -17.22
C PRO A 73 -28.57 -1.70 -17.34
N GLU A 74 -29.60 -1.06 -16.78
CA GLU A 74 -29.71 0.40 -16.64
C GLU A 74 -29.75 1.22 -17.94
N HIS A 75 -29.87 0.61 -19.13
CA HIS A 75 -29.94 1.34 -20.40
C HIS A 75 -31.21 2.21 -20.58
N GLY A 76 -32.24 2.00 -19.74
CA GLY A 76 -33.40 2.88 -19.65
C GLY A 76 -33.21 4.07 -18.70
N VAL A 77 -32.09 4.15 -17.97
CA VAL A 77 -31.85 5.16 -16.91
C VAL A 77 -30.92 6.25 -17.42
N LEU A 78 -31.43 7.48 -17.53
CA LEU A 78 -30.63 8.63 -18.00
C LEU A 78 -29.68 9.20 -16.93
N ILE A 79 -30.12 9.27 -15.68
CA ILE A 79 -29.33 9.78 -14.55
C ILE A 79 -29.24 8.74 -13.44
N SER A 80 -28.02 8.40 -13.03
CA SER A 80 -27.79 7.63 -11.80
C SER A 80 -27.93 8.56 -10.60
N VAL A 81 -29.06 8.47 -9.89
CA VAL A 81 -29.29 9.18 -8.63
C VAL A 81 -28.26 8.77 -7.56
N PRO A 82 -27.94 7.47 -7.37
CA PRO A 82 -26.89 7.06 -6.43
C PRO A 82 -25.48 7.56 -6.78
N GLY A 83 -25.21 7.83 -8.07
CA GLY A 83 -23.90 8.25 -8.54
C GLY A 83 -23.44 9.58 -7.93
N GLN A 84 -24.36 10.49 -7.63
CA GLN A 84 -24.02 11.73 -6.92
C GLN A 84 -23.55 11.46 -5.48
N THR A 85 -24.18 10.50 -4.81
CA THR A 85 -23.77 10.07 -3.47
C THR A 85 -22.37 9.45 -3.51
N TRP A 86 -22.09 8.58 -4.48
CA TRP A 86 -20.74 8.03 -4.69
C TRP A 86 -19.71 9.13 -4.92
N TYR A 87 -19.99 10.11 -5.79
CA TYR A 87 -19.11 11.23 -6.07
C TYR A 87 -18.79 12.03 -4.79
N VAL A 88 -19.83 12.37 -4.01
CA VAL A 88 -19.68 13.10 -2.75
C VAL A 88 -18.84 12.29 -1.75
N LEU A 89 -19.12 11.00 -1.57
CA LEU A 89 -18.34 10.13 -0.67
C LEU A 89 -16.87 10.06 -1.09
N LYS A 90 -16.61 9.93 -2.39
CA LYS A 90 -15.24 9.82 -2.92
C LYS A 90 -14.47 11.12 -2.81
N GLU A 91 -15.02 12.22 -3.30
CA GLU A 91 -14.30 13.50 -3.44
C GLU A 91 -14.31 14.33 -2.15
N LYS A 92 -15.43 14.37 -1.41
CA LYS A 92 -15.51 15.22 -0.20
C LYS A 92 -15.00 14.53 1.05
N TRP A 93 -15.04 13.20 1.11
CA TRP A 93 -14.69 12.45 2.32
C TRP A 93 -13.48 11.56 2.12
N MET A 94 -13.58 10.56 1.25
CA MET A 94 -12.57 9.50 1.17
C MET A 94 -11.21 10.00 0.67
N SER A 95 -11.18 10.86 -0.35
CA SER A 95 -9.93 11.41 -0.87
C SER A 95 -9.23 12.35 0.15
N PRO A 96 -9.90 13.36 0.76
CA PRO A 96 -9.27 14.18 1.80
C PRO A 96 -8.82 13.37 3.03
N LEU A 97 -9.66 12.45 3.53
CA LEU A 97 -9.30 11.58 4.66
C LEU A 97 -8.17 10.62 4.30
N GLY A 98 -8.11 10.16 3.05
CA GLY A 98 -7.02 9.34 2.54
C GLY A 98 -5.70 10.09 2.52
N ALA A 99 -5.68 11.33 2.02
CA ALA A 99 -4.50 12.18 2.09
C ALA A 99 -4.05 12.41 3.54
N LEU A 100 -4.99 12.74 4.44
CA LEU A 100 -4.73 12.90 5.86
C LEU A 100 -4.14 11.62 6.49
N ALA A 101 -4.67 10.44 6.16
CA ALA A 101 -4.17 9.18 6.69
C ALA A 101 -2.77 8.85 6.17
N ILE A 102 -2.45 9.13 4.91
CA ILE A 102 -1.12 8.90 4.33
C ILE A 102 -0.10 9.86 4.96
N PHE A 103 -0.36 11.17 4.95
CA PHE A 103 0.55 12.16 5.54
C PHE A 103 0.64 12.02 7.06
N GLY A 104 -0.48 11.67 7.72
CA GLY A 104 -0.53 11.34 9.13
C GLY A 104 0.33 10.12 9.46
N SER A 105 0.28 9.07 8.63
CA SER A 105 1.13 7.88 8.79
C SER A 105 2.61 8.22 8.64
N LEU A 106 2.97 9.04 7.64
CA LEU A 106 4.34 9.53 7.45
C LEU A 106 4.82 10.38 8.63
N ALA A 107 3.98 11.31 9.11
CA ALA A 107 4.30 12.14 10.27
C ALA A 107 4.45 11.29 11.54
N MET A 108 3.58 10.29 11.72
CA MET A 108 3.62 9.36 12.85
C MET A 108 4.91 8.55 12.88
N VAL A 109 5.32 7.92 11.76
CA VAL A 109 6.57 7.14 11.73
C VAL A 109 7.80 8.03 11.89
N THR A 110 7.75 9.26 11.35
CA THR A 110 8.81 10.26 11.54
C THR A 110 8.92 10.67 13.00
N LEU A 111 7.80 10.95 13.65
CA LEU A 111 7.75 11.28 15.08
C LEU A 111 8.24 10.10 15.94
N ALA A 112 7.81 8.88 15.62
CA ALA A 112 8.28 7.67 16.27
C ALA A 112 9.80 7.55 16.17
N TYR A 113 10.38 7.79 15.00
CA TYR A 113 11.83 7.80 14.82
C TYR A 113 12.54 8.84 15.70
N VAL A 114 12.02 10.08 15.73
CA VAL A 114 12.66 11.18 16.47
C VAL A 114 12.53 11.03 17.98
N VAL A 115 11.37 10.57 18.46
CA VAL A 115 11.06 10.48 19.90
C VAL A 115 11.50 9.15 20.50
N VAL A 116 11.25 8.05 19.79
CA VAL A 116 11.52 6.69 20.28
C VAL A 116 12.90 6.23 19.82
N GLY A 117 13.24 6.47 18.56
CA GLY A 117 14.46 5.96 17.93
C GLY A 117 14.37 4.47 17.57
N PRO A 118 15.38 3.94 16.86
CA PRO A 118 15.45 2.52 16.53
C PRO A 118 15.58 1.66 17.78
N LEU A 119 14.97 0.47 17.74
CA LEU A 119 15.29 -0.60 18.67
C LEU A 119 16.67 -1.16 18.31
N LYS A 120 17.65 -0.82 19.16
CA LYS A 120 19.05 -1.24 18.99
C LYS A 120 19.30 -2.60 19.58
N LEU A 121 20.34 -3.27 19.11
CA LEU A 121 20.82 -4.50 19.74
C LEU A 121 21.36 -4.20 21.14
N SER A 122 21.06 -5.08 22.09
CA SER A 122 21.57 -4.97 23.46
C SER A 122 23.04 -5.36 23.57
N LYS A 123 23.52 -6.21 22.64
CA LYS A 123 24.92 -6.64 22.54
C LYS A 123 25.51 -6.33 21.15
N PRO A 124 26.85 -6.24 21.03
CA PRO A 124 27.50 -6.16 19.73
C PRO A 124 27.18 -7.36 18.83
N LYS A 125 27.22 -7.14 17.51
CA LYS A 125 27.11 -8.20 16.51
C LYS A 125 28.27 -9.21 16.69
N THR A 126 27.98 -10.50 16.69
CA THR A 126 29.03 -11.54 16.82
C THR A 126 29.76 -11.79 15.50
N GLY A 127 29.17 -11.40 14.37
CA GLY A 127 29.66 -11.71 13.04
C GLY A 127 29.22 -13.08 12.52
N ARG A 128 28.74 -13.98 13.40
CA ARG A 128 28.11 -15.24 13.00
C ARG A 128 26.78 -14.95 12.34
N LYS A 129 26.59 -15.47 11.13
CA LYS A 129 25.37 -15.31 10.33
C LYS A 129 24.46 -16.52 10.47
N ILE A 130 23.17 -16.27 10.62
CA ILE A 130 22.11 -17.27 10.69
C ILE A 130 21.18 -17.07 9.50
N LYS A 131 20.94 -18.14 8.74
CA LYS A 131 20.05 -18.12 7.57
C LYS A 131 18.61 -17.93 8.02
N ARG A 132 18.01 -16.79 7.66
CA ARG A 132 16.60 -16.48 7.95
C ARG A 132 15.70 -16.69 6.74
N TRP A 133 16.15 -16.30 5.55
CA TRP A 133 15.34 -16.29 4.34
C TRP A 133 16.06 -16.94 3.16
N SER A 134 15.35 -17.85 2.47
CA SER A 134 15.86 -18.45 1.24
C SER A 134 15.90 -17.42 0.10
N ARG A 135 16.63 -17.73 -0.98
CA ARG A 135 16.66 -16.87 -2.18
C ARG A 135 15.26 -16.68 -2.77
N MET A 136 14.44 -17.74 -2.74
CA MET A 136 13.06 -17.70 -3.24
C MET A 136 12.16 -16.81 -2.35
N ASP A 137 12.33 -16.84 -1.03
CA ASP A 137 11.59 -15.95 -0.13
C ASP A 137 11.89 -14.48 -0.43
N ARG A 138 13.16 -14.14 -0.62
CA ARG A 138 13.57 -12.77 -0.94
C ARG A 138 13.08 -12.34 -2.31
N ALA A 139 13.19 -13.20 -3.32
CA ALA A 139 12.68 -12.92 -4.66
C ALA A 139 11.17 -12.66 -4.64
N LEU A 140 10.41 -13.47 -3.90
CA LEU A 140 8.98 -13.29 -3.72
C LEU A 140 8.66 -11.96 -3.00
N HIS A 141 9.37 -11.66 -1.91
CA HIS A 141 9.24 -10.39 -1.18
C HIS A 141 9.49 -9.17 -2.08
N TRP A 142 10.62 -9.13 -2.78
CA TRP A 142 10.98 -7.98 -3.61
C TRP A 142 10.05 -7.84 -4.81
N SER A 143 9.63 -8.95 -5.44
CA SER A 143 8.62 -8.91 -6.49
C SER A 143 7.31 -8.31 -5.97
N MET A 144 6.86 -8.74 -4.78
CA MET A 144 5.67 -8.21 -4.12
C MET A 144 5.82 -6.72 -3.77
N ALA A 145 6.98 -6.30 -3.25
CA ALA A 145 7.24 -4.91 -2.90
C ALA A 145 7.24 -3.99 -4.13
N PHE A 146 7.90 -4.38 -5.23
CA PHE A 146 7.95 -3.56 -6.44
C PHE A 146 6.60 -3.46 -7.16
N THR A 147 5.86 -4.57 -7.22
CA THR A 147 4.49 -4.55 -7.77
C THR A 147 3.57 -3.69 -6.92
N PHE A 148 3.61 -3.82 -5.59
CA PHE A 148 2.85 -2.95 -4.70
C PHE A 148 3.21 -1.47 -4.85
N LEU A 149 4.50 -1.13 -4.88
CA LEU A 149 4.95 0.24 -5.08
C LEU A 149 4.43 0.82 -6.40
N THR A 150 4.50 0.04 -7.48
CA THR A 150 3.98 0.45 -8.79
C THR A 150 2.47 0.72 -8.73
N LEU A 151 1.71 -0.15 -8.06
CA LEU A 151 0.26 0.02 -7.86
C LEU A 151 -0.08 1.21 -6.97
N ALA A 152 0.66 1.40 -5.87
CA ALA A 152 0.46 2.50 -4.96
C ALA A 152 0.74 3.85 -5.65
N PHE A 153 1.86 3.99 -6.36
CA PHE A 153 2.17 5.23 -7.08
C PHE A 153 1.21 5.51 -8.22
N SER A 154 0.88 4.51 -9.04
CA SER A 154 -0.11 4.68 -10.11
C SER A 154 -1.50 5.02 -9.55
N GLY A 155 -1.96 4.32 -8.52
CA GLY A 155 -3.25 4.58 -7.87
C GLY A 155 -3.32 5.97 -7.22
N LEU A 156 -2.27 6.39 -6.50
CA LEU A 156 -2.17 7.73 -5.95
C LEU A 156 -2.14 8.81 -7.05
N THR A 157 -1.50 8.53 -8.18
CA THR A 157 -1.50 9.42 -9.35
C THR A 157 -2.90 9.55 -9.96
N LEU A 158 -3.65 8.45 -10.06
CA LEU A 158 -5.02 8.46 -10.57
C LEU A 158 -5.98 9.23 -9.65
N VAL A 159 -5.79 9.15 -8.32
CA VAL A 159 -6.64 9.85 -7.35
C VAL A 159 -6.25 11.31 -7.18
N TYR A 160 -4.96 11.58 -6.93
CA TYR A 160 -4.46 12.89 -6.49
C TYR A 160 -3.68 13.65 -7.54
N GLY A 161 -3.26 13.02 -8.64
CA GLY A 161 -2.40 13.65 -9.64
C GLY A 161 -3.01 14.93 -10.23
N LYS A 162 -4.35 15.02 -10.32
CA LYS A 162 -5.04 16.22 -10.80
C LYS A 162 -4.81 17.46 -9.92
N HIS A 163 -4.48 17.26 -8.64
CA HIS A 163 -4.29 18.34 -7.67
C HIS A 163 -2.83 18.81 -7.58
N PHE A 164 -1.87 17.91 -7.79
CA PHE A 164 -0.45 18.20 -7.56
C PHE A 164 0.41 18.19 -8.83
N LEU A 165 0.07 17.34 -9.81
CA LEU A 165 0.83 17.20 -11.05
C LEU A 165 0.23 18.02 -12.19
N LYS A 166 -1.09 17.93 -12.40
CA LYS A 166 -1.75 18.65 -13.50
C LYS A 166 -1.49 20.18 -13.49
N PRO A 167 -1.49 20.89 -12.34
CA PRO A 167 -1.25 22.34 -12.35
C PRO A 167 0.16 22.75 -12.79
N ILE A 168 1.14 21.85 -12.70
CA ILE A 168 2.56 22.14 -13.00
C ILE A 168 3.04 21.52 -14.32
N LEU A 169 2.19 20.75 -15.01
CA LEU A 169 2.55 20.03 -16.24
C LEU A 169 1.70 20.48 -17.44
N PRO A 170 2.28 20.52 -18.66
CA PRO A 170 1.50 20.69 -19.88
C PRO A 170 0.45 19.57 -20.06
N SER A 171 -0.70 19.90 -20.66
CA SER A 171 -1.83 18.97 -20.85
C SER A 171 -1.45 17.69 -21.58
N GLU A 172 -0.56 17.76 -22.57
CA GLU A 172 -0.09 16.57 -23.29
C GLU A 172 0.68 15.61 -22.39
N LEU A 173 1.62 16.13 -21.60
CA LEU A 173 2.40 15.33 -20.66
C LEU A 173 1.51 14.74 -19.56
N TRP A 174 0.54 15.50 -19.07
CA TRP A 174 -0.48 15.01 -18.14
C TRP A 174 -1.29 13.84 -18.72
N GLY A 175 -1.71 13.94 -19.99
CA GLY A 175 -2.41 12.87 -20.69
C GLY A 175 -1.58 11.58 -20.73
N TRP A 176 -0.31 11.67 -21.09
CA TRP A 176 0.61 10.51 -21.10
C TRP A 176 0.81 9.91 -19.71
N ILE A 177 0.97 10.74 -18.67
CA ILE A 177 1.16 10.27 -17.29
C ILE A 177 -0.07 9.52 -16.79
N ILE A 178 -1.28 10.07 -17.00
CA ILE A 178 -2.52 9.40 -16.58
C ILE A 178 -2.76 8.12 -17.38
N TYR A 179 -2.50 8.14 -18.69
CA TYR A 179 -2.58 6.95 -19.51
C TYR A 179 -1.64 5.86 -18.98
N ALA A 180 -0.36 6.19 -18.77
CA ALA A 180 0.63 5.26 -18.23
C ALA A 180 0.22 4.75 -16.84
N ALA A 181 -0.16 5.64 -15.92
CA ALA A 181 -0.61 5.27 -14.59
C ALA A 181 -1.77 4.26 -14.66
N LYS A 182 -2.78 4.51 -15.49
CA LYS A 182 -3.90 3.57 -15.70
C LYS A 182 -3.43 2.23 -16.27
N GLN A 183 -2.61 2.23 -17.33
CA GLN A 183 -2.14 0.99 -17.94
C GLN A 183 -1.33 0.15 -16.96
N TYR A 184 -0.33 0.75 -16.30
CA TYR A 184 0.47 0.04 -15.31
C TYR A 184 -0.39 -0.46 -14.15
N HIS A 185 -1.35 0.33 -13.68
CA HIS A 185 -2.23 -0.10 -12.58
C HIS A 185 -3.01 -1.37 -12.95
N ASN A 186 -3.67 -1.35 -14.12
CA ASN A 186 -4.52 -2.44 -14.59
C ASN A 186 -3.73 -3.71 -14.92
N TYR A 187 -2.53 -3.59 -15.51
CA TYR A 187 -1.73 -4.78 -15.85
C TYR A 187 -0.94 -5.36 -14.66
N ILE A 188 -0.47 -4.52 -13.73
CA ILE A 188 0.27 -4.99 -12.56
C ILE A 188 -0.67 -5.54 -11.49
N GLY A 189 -1.93 -5.10 -11.44
CA GLY A 189 -2.93 -5.57 -10.47
C GLY A 189 -3.07 -7.10 -10.42
N PRO A 190 -3.30 -7.78 -11.56
CA PRO A 190 -3.36 -9.24 -11.63
C PRO A 190 -2.06 -9.92 -11.19
N ILE A 191 -0.89 -9.38 -11.55
CA ILE A 191 0.41 -9.92 -11.13
C ILE A 191 0.57 -9.83 -9.61
N PHE A 192 0.21 -8.69 -9.03
CA PHE A 192 0.20 -8.48 -7.58
C PHE A 192 -0.72 -9.49 -6.89
N PHE A 193 -1.91 -9.77 -7.43
CA PHE A 193 -2.81 -10.77 -6.86
C PHE A 193 -2.19 -12.18 -6.85
N LEU A 194 -1.55 -12.61 -7.95
CA LEU A 194 -0.86 -13.89 -8.01
C LEU A 194 0.28 -13.98 -6.99
N LEU A 195 1.07 -12.91 -6.85
CA LEU A 195 2.14 -12.82 -5.85
C LEU A 195 1.59 -12.84 -4.42
N LEU A 196 0.47 -12.16 -4.17
CA LEU A 196 -0.21 -12.15 -2.88
C LEU A 196 -0.67 -13.56 -2.48
N VAL A 197 -1.25 -14.33 -3.41
CA VAL A 197 -1.63 -15.73 -3.18
C VAL A 197 -0.39 -16.61 -2.93
N ALA A 198 0.69 -16.41 -3.69
CA ALA A 198 1.94 -17.13 -3.47
C ALA A 198 2.54 -16.84 -2.09
N VAL A 199 2.55 -15.57 -1.65
CA VAL A 199 2.96 -15.14 -0.30
C VAL A 199 2.07 -15.78 0.76
N LEU A 200 0.75 -15.77 0.55
CA LEU A 200 -0.22 -16.39 1.46
C LEU A 200 0.13 -17.87 1.68
N VAL A 201 0.18 -18.65 0.61
CA VAL A 201 0.42 -20.10 0.69
C VAL A 201 1.81 -20.41 1.26
N LYS A 202 2.82 -19.63 0.91
CA LYS A 202 4.20 -19.90 1.34
C LYS A 202 4.44 -19.56 2.81
N TRP A 203 3.86 -18.48 3.33
CA TRP A 203 4.20 -17.95 4.66
C TRP A 203 3.10 -18.09 5.73
N TRP A 204 1.88 -18.52 5.38
CA TRP A 204 0.76 -18.61 6.35
C TRP A 204 1.09 -19.34 7.65
N ARG A 205 1.79 -20.48 7.59
CA ARG A 205 2.15 -21.27 8.79
C ARG A 205 3.06 -20.51 9.75
N LYS A 206 3.95 -19.66 9.22
CA LYS A 206 4.85 -18.80 10.00
C LYS A 206 4.12 -17.59 10.59
N SER A 207 2.90 -17.31 10.10
CA SER A 207 2.10 -16.14 10.45
C SER A 207 0.90 -16.42 11.34
N ILE A 208 0.75 -17.63 11.89
CA ILE A 208 -0.34 -17.97 12.81
C ILE A 208 -0.08 -17.35 14.18
N PHE A 209 -1.07 -16.62 14.71
CA PHE A 209 -1.00 -16.04 16.05
C PHE A 209 -1.05 -17.12 17.14
N ASN A 210 -0.27 -16.92 18.19
CA ASN A 210 -0.20 -17.78 19.35
C ASN A 210 -0.02 -16.96 20.65
N MET A 211 0.05 -17.63 21.80
CA MET A 211 0.17 -16.96 23.10
C MET A 211 1.50 -16.23 23.35
N VAL A 212 2.55 -16.52 22.56
CA VAL A 212 3.78 -15.73 22.58
C VAL A 212 3.51 -14.35 22.00
N ASP A 213 2.74 -14.26 20.90
CA ASP A 213 2.41 -12.98 20.27
C ASP A 213 1.55 -12.09 21.17
N VAL A 214 0.61 -12.67 21.91
CA VAL A 214 -0.20 -11.92 22.90
C VAL A 214 0.71 -11.29 23.95
N ARG A 215 1.69 -12.04 24.46
CA ARG A 215 2.69 -11.51 25.41
C ARG A 215 3.61 -10.47 24.78
N TRP A 216 3.93 -10.62 23.48
CA TRP A 216 4.68 -9.64 22.71
C TRP A 216 3.91 -8.32 22.59
N PHE A 217 2.60 -8.37 22.29
CA PHE A 217 1.73 -7.19 22.23
C PHE A 217 1.53 -6.52 23.59
N MET A 218 1.38 -7.29 24.68
CA MET A 218 1.31 -6.73 26.04
C MET A 218 2.57 -5.93 26.42
N LYS A 219 3.71 -6.25 25.80
CA LYS A 219 4.98 -5.51 25.95
C LYS A 219 5.20 -4.47 24.85
N MET A 220 4.22 -4.24 23.97
CA MET A 220 4.30 -3.32 22.82
C MET A 220 5.52 -3.59 21.92
N GLY A 221 5.90 -4.86 21.78
CA GLY A 221 7.09 -5.28 21.05
C GLY A 221 8.41 -4.75 21.61
N GLY A 222 8.41 -4.24 22.85
CA GLY A 222 9.58 -3.66 23.48
C GLY A 222 9.99 -2.30 22.92
N MET A 223 9.14 -1.67 22.11
CA MET A 223 9.47 -0.42 21.43
C MET A 223 9.19 0.83 22.28
N VAL A 224 8.21 0.77 23.20
CA VAL A 224 7.69 1.96 23.90
C VAL A 224 7.41 1.71 25.38
N GLY A 225 7.31 2.81 26.14
CA GLY A 225 6.89 2.79 27.55
C GLY A 225 7.87 2.05 28.47
N LYS A 226 7.33 1.44 29.53
CA LYS A 226 8.11 0.72 30.57
C LYS A 226 8.83 -0.54 30.05
N HIS A 227 8.51 -0.99 28.84
CA HIS A 227 9.12 -2.15 28.19
C HIS A 227 10.11 -1.76 27.10
N LYS A 228 10.40 -0.46 26.93
CA LYS A 228 11.34 0.02 25.92
C LYS A 228 12.72 -0.64 26.09
N GLY A 229 13.26 -1.18 24.99
CA GLY A 229 14.54 -1.88 24.97
C GLY A 229 14.49 -3.30 25.53
N THR A 230 13.32 -3.78 25.97
CA THR A 230 13.13 -5.22 26.15
C THR A 230 13.00 -5.86 24.77
N HIS A 231 13.47 -7.09 24.62
CA HIS A 231 13.22 -7.88 23.43
C HIS A 231 12.25 -9.01 23.81
N PRO A 232 10.92 -8.82 23.64
CA PRO A 232 9.97 -9.87 23.95
C PRO A 232 10.20 -11.09 23.06
N SER A 233 10.13 -12.26 23.67
CA SER A 233 10.30 -13.55 23.01
C SER A 233 9.41 -13.68 21.76
N ALA A 234 9.93 -14.30 20.70
CA ALA A 234 9.24 -14.50 19.43
C ALA A 234 9.77 -15.73 18.69
N GLY A 235 8.87 -16.40 17.95
CA GLY A 235 9.23 -17.43 16.98
C GLY A 235 9.79 -16.82 15.69
N PHE A 236 9.66 -17.52 14.55
CA PHE A 236 10.21 -17.03 13.28
C PHE A 236 9.70 -15.63 12.92
N SER A 237 8.39 -15.43 13.03
CA SER A 237 7.74 -14.13 12.92
C SER A 237 7.29 -13.66 14.31
N ASN A 238 7.52 -12.40 14.64
CA ASN A 238 6.98 -11.77 15.85
C ASN A 238 5.54 -11.28 15.64
N GLY A 239 4.85 -10.91 16.72
CA GLY A 239 3.44 -10.50 16.66
C GLY A 239 3.17 -9.35 15.68
N GLY A 240 4.07 -8.37 15.59
CA GLY A 240 3.99 -7.26 14.64
C GLY A 240 4.12 -7.70 13.18
N GLU A 241 5.10 -8.56 12.88
CA GLU A 241 5.28 -9.17 11.55
C GLU A 241 4.03 -9.98 11.13
N LYS A 242 3.41 -10.71 12.06
CA LYS A 242 2.17 -11.44 11.80
C LYS A 242 0.98 -10.52 11.54
N ALA A 243 0.86 -9.45 12.32
CA ALA A 243 -0.22 -8.46 12.14
C ALA A 243 -0.12 -7.77 10.79
N ILE A 244 1.07 -7.33 10.39
CA ILE A 244 1.25 -6.69 9.08
C ILE A 244 1.04 -7.68 7.94
N TYR A 245 1.49 -8.93 8.09
CA TYR A 245 1.22 -9.99 7.12
C TYR A 245 -0.30 -10.15 6.87
N TRP A 246 -1.10 -10.32 7.93
CA TRP A 246 -2.54 -10.50 7.77
C TRP A 246 -3.26 -9.25 7.28
N LEU A 247 -2.83 -8.05 7.70
CA LEU A 247 -3.33 -6.79 7.16
C LEU A 247 -3.10 -6.74 5.64
N LEU A 248 -1.86 -6.98 5.19
CA LEU A 248 -1.53 -6.92 3.77
C LEU A 248 -2.23 -8.02 2.96
N ILE A 249 -2.38 -9.23 3.49
CA ILE A 249 -3.13 -10.32 2.84
C ILE A 249 -4.61 -9.96 2.71
N CYS A 250 -5.28 -9.63 3.81
CA CYS A 250 -6.73 -9.43 3.81
C CYS A 250 -7.13 -8.23 2.94
N PHE A 251 -6.50 -7.07 3.16
CA PHE A 251 -6.79 -5.88 2.37
C PHE A 251 -6.23 -5.97 0.94
N GLY A 252 -5.17 -6.76 0.73
CA GLY A 252 -4.65 -7.07 -0.60
C GLY A 252 -5.67 -7.84 -1.43
N ILE A 253 -6.30 -8.87 -0.84
CA ILE A 253 -7.33 -9.68 -1.51
C ILE A 253 -8.56 -8.82 -1.80
N VAL A 254 -9.02 -8.01 -0.83
CA VAL A 254 -10.16 -7.10 -1.03
C VAL A 254 -9.89 -6.09 -2.14
N ALA A 255 -8.70 -5.49 -2.18
CA ALA A 255 -8.30 -4.57 -3.23
C ALA A 255 -8.21 -5.28 -4.60
N ALA A 256 -7.64 -6.49 -4.65
CA ALA A 256 -7.52 -7.25 -5.90
C ALA A 256 -8.89 -7.66 -6.46
N ILE A 257 -9.80 -8.17 -5.64
CA ILE A 257 -11.15 -8.58 -6.08
C ILE A 257 -11.94 -7.36 -6.56
N SER A 258 -11.96 -6.27 -5.78
CA SER A 258 -12.64 -5.04 -6.20
C SER A 258 -12.00 -4.41 -7.45
N GLY A 259 -10.68 -4.48 -7.60
CA GLY A 259 -9.96 -4.03 -8.80
C GLY A 259 -10.31 -4.87 -10.03
N PHE A 260 -10.43 -6.19 -9.88
CA PHE A 260 -10.86 -7.09 -10.95
C PHE A 260 -12.27 -6.76 -11.45
N VAL A 261 -13.21 -6.47 -10.54
CA VAL A 261 -14.55 -6.00 -10.94
C VAL A 261 -14.46 -4.68 -11.72
N LEU A 262 -13.62 -3.74 -11.28
CA LEU A 262 -13.45 -2.45 -11.96
C LEU A 262 -12.82 -2.56 -13.36
N ASP A 263 -11.89 -3.50 -13.55
CA ASP A 263 -11.18 -3.68 -14.83
C ASP A 263 -12.04 -4.42 -15.87
N PHE A 264 -12.94 -5.29 -15.44
CA PHE A 264 -13.72 -6.16 -16.32
C PHE A 264 -15.23 -5.93 -16.15
N PRO A 265 -15.81 -4.90 -16.81
CA PRO A 265 -17.26 -4.66 -16.83
C PRO A 265 -18.00 -5.64 -17.73
N ILE A 266 -17.88 -6.93 -17.44
CA ILE A 266 -18.40 -8.04 -18.26
C ILE A 266 -19.24 -9.05 -17.44
N PHE A 267 -19.50 -8.77 -16.17
CA PHE A 267 -20.24 -9.67 -15.27
C PHE A 267 -21.70 -9.24 -15.05
N ASP A 268 -22.31 -8.56 -16.03
CA ASP A 268 -23.64 -7.93 -15.91
C ASP A 268 -23.77 -6.95 -14.72
N GLN A 269 -22.64 -6.37 -14.30
CA GLN A 269 -22.57 -5.42 -13.20
C GLN A 269 -23.21 -4.07 -13.57
N THR A 270 -23.96 -3.53 -12.60
CA THR A 270 -24.58 -2.20 -12.69
C THR A 270 -23.56 -1.10 -12.39
N ARG A 271 -23.94 0.16 -12.67
CA ARG A 271 -23.16 1.33 -12.23
C ARG A 271 -22.96 1.32 -10.72
N ARG A 272 -23.95 0.85 -9.96
CA ARG A 272 -23.87 0.77 -8.50
C ARG A 272 -22.77 -0.20 -8.03
N ASP A 273 -22.63 -1.33 -8.71
CA ASP A 273 -21.58 -2.31 -8.40
C ASP A 273 -20.18 -1.74 -8.66
N MET A 274 -20.03 -0.96 -9.74
CA MET A 274 -18.79 -0.25 -10.07
C MET A 274 -18.45 0.83 -9.04
N GLU A 275 -19.45 1.62 -8.64
CA GLU A 275 -19.29 2.65 -7.62
C GLU A 275 -18.87 2.04 -6.27
N LEU A 276 -19.53 0.96 -5.84
CA LEU A 276 -19.21 0.29 -4.58
C LEU A 276 -17.83 -0.36 -4.65
N SER A 277 -17.51 -1.05 -5.74
CA SER A 277 -16.20 -1.64 -5.96
C SER A 277 -15.10 -0.58 -5.91
N ASN A 278 -15.34 0.60 -6.47
CA ASN A 278 -14.42 1.72 -6.40
C ASN A 278 -14.20 2.21 -4.96
N LEU A 279 -15.26 2.38 -4.16
CA LEU A 279 -15.13 2.80 -2.76
C LEU A 279 -14.39 1.75 -1.93
N VAL A 280 -14.74 0.47 -2.07
CA VAL A 280 -14.07 -0.64 -1.38
C VAL A 280 -12.61 -0.73 -1.78
N HIS A 281 -12.30 -0.61 -3.06
CA HIS A 281 -10.93 -0.62 -3.58
C HIS A 281 -10.11 0.52 -2.97
N MET A 282 -10.62 1.75 -3.01
CA MET A 282 -9.92 2.91 -2.47
C MET A 282 -9.69 2.81 -0.96
N PHE A 283 -10.69 2.35 -0.20
CA PHE A 283 -10.56 2.15 1.24
C PHE A 283 -9.51 1.08 1.56
N SER A 284 -9.56 -0.06 0.87
CA SER A 284 -8.62 -1.16 1.05
C SER A 284 -7.19 -0.75 0.67
N ALA A 285 -7.03 -0.07 -0.48
CA ALA A 285 -5.75 0.44 -0.94
C ALA A 285 -5.15 1.46 0.04
N LEU A 286 -5.97 2.32 0.66
CA LEU A 286 -5.52 3.26 1.67
C LEU A 286 -4.93 2.54 2.89
N ILE A 287 -5.62 1.51 3.40
CA ILE A 287 -5.12 0.70 4.52
C ILE A 287 -3.80 0.02 4.16
N LEU A 288 -3.70 -0.54 2.94
CA LEU A 288 -2.46 -1.13 2.46
C LEU A 288 -1.31 -0.12 2.40
N ILE A 289 -1.55 1.08 1.86
CA ILE A 289 -0.52 2.13 1.76
C ILE A 289 -0.04 2.54 3.16
N CYS A 290 -0.96 2.80 4.09
CA CYS A 290 -0.61 3.16 5.47
C CYS A 290 0.13 2.03 6.20
N GLY A 291 -0.32 0.78 6.06
CA GLY A 291 0.36 -0.39 6.61
C GLY A 291 1.75 -0.58 6.01
N PHE A 292 1.89 -0.37 4.70
CA PHE A 292 3.17 -0.49 4.00
C PHE A 292 4.17 0.61 4.40
N ILE A 293 3.72 1.84 4.66
CA ILE A 293 4.56 2.90 5.25
C ILE A 293 5.13 2.43 6.59
N PHE A 294 4.29 1.85 7.46
CA PHE A 294 4.74 1.32 8.74
C PHE A 294 5.72 0.13 8.56
N HIS A 295 5.44 -0.76 7.61
CA HIS A 295 6.31 -1.89 7.27
C HIS A 295 7.72 -1.43 6.83
N ILE A 296 7.79 -0.48 5.90
CA ILE A 296 9.06 0.13 5.45
C ILE A 296 9.78 0.77 6.64
N TYR A 297 9.05 1.53 7.47
CA TYR A 297 9.64 2.20 8.63
C TYR A 297 10.32 1.19 9.57
N ILE A 298 9.62 0.13 9.98
CA ILE A 298 10.20 -0.87 10.89
C ILE A 298 11.38 -1.60 10.25
N GLY A 299 11.27 -1.97 8.97
CA GLY A 299 12.31 -2.72 8.27
C GLY A 299 13.59 -1.93 7.97
N LEU A 300 13.49 -0.62 7.70
CA LEU A 300 14.63 0.22 7.35
C LEU A 300 15.19 1.01 8.53
N PHE A 301 14.32 1.54 9.40
CA PHE A 301 14.70 2.54 10.38
C PHE A 301 14.34 2.16 11.82
N GLY A 302 13.28 1.37 12.03
CA GLY A 302 12.74 1.08 13.35
C GLY A 302 13.47 -0.01 14.10
N MET A 303 14.09 -0.96 13.39
CA MET A 303 14.79 -2.10 14.00
C MET A 303 16.19 -2.26 13.39
N GLU A 304 17.20 -2.27 14.25
CA GLU A 304 18.59 -2.43 13.81
C GLU A 304 18.79 -3.78 13.11
N ALA A 305 19.51 -3.79 11.99
CA ALA A 305 19.88 -4.98 11.22
C ALA A 305 18.72 -5.83 10.64
N ALA A 306 17.46 -5.38 10.74
CA ALA A 306 16.33 -6.10 10.16
C ALA A 306 16.43 -6.22 8.62
N LEU A 307 16.93 -5.17 7.95
CA LEU A 307 17.11 -5.13 6.50
C LEU A 307 18.08 -6.20 5.98
N ASP A 308 19.12 -6.56 6.75
CA ASP A 308 20.14 -7.54 6.36
C ASP A 308 19.46 -8.87 5.94
N GLY A 309 18.45 -9.29 6.70
CA GLY A 309 17.69 -10.52 6.42
C GLY A 309 16.98 -10.51 5.05
N MET A 310 16.48 -9.36 4.58
CA MET A 310 15.78 -9.24 3.29
C MET A 310 16.71 -9.02 2.09
N ILE A 311 17.93 -8.54 2.33
CA ILE A 311 18.92 -8.33 1.26
C ILE A 311 19.74 -9.61 1.07
N THR A 312 20.41 -10.08 2.13
CA THR A 312 21.35 -11.21 2.05
C THR A 312 20.65 -12.55 2.29
N GLY A 313 19.58 -12.55 3.08
CA GLY A 313 18.93 -13.76 3.59
C GLY A 313 19.38 -14.17 4.98
N GLU A 314 20.33 -13.44 5.56
CA GLU A 314 21.03 -13.81 6.77
C GLU A 314 20.98 -12.67 7.79
N VAL A 315 20.90 -13.05 9.06
CA VAL A 315 20.88 -12.12 10.19
C VAL A 315 22.03 -12.44 11.13
N ASP A 316 22.49 -11.46 11.90
CA ASP A 316 23.49 -11.69 12.94
C ASP A 316 22.92 -12.56 14.07
N GLU A 317 23.75 -13.41 14.66
CA GLU A 317 23.35 -14.26 15.78
C GLU A 317 22.79 -13.46 16.97
N THR A 318 23.39 -12.31 17.31
CA THR A 318 22.89 -11.44 18.38
C THR A 318 21.48 -10.97 18.07
N TRP A 319 21.23 -10.58 16.82
CA TRP A 319 19.89 -10.15 16.38
C TRP A 319 18.87 -11.28 16.50
N ALA A 320 19.24 -12.50 16.09
CA ALA A 320 18.37 -13.67 16.18
C ALA A 320 18.02 -14.00 17.64
N LYS A 321 19.02 -14.01 18.54
CA LYS A 321 18.83 -14.26 19.98
C LYS A 321 17.93 -13.23 20.65
N GLU A 322 18.05 -11.96 20.27
CA GLU A 322 17.28 -10.88 20.89
C GLU A 322 15.86 -10.82 20.34
N HIS A 323 15.70 -10.76 19.02
CA HIS A 323 14.39 -10.47 18.41
C HIS A 323 13.55 -11.72 18.15
N HIS A 324 14.17 -12.90 18.10
CA HIS A 324 13.56 -14.16 17.66
C HIS A 324 14.16 -15.36 18.40
N ASP A 325 14.27 -15.25 19.73
CA ASP A 325 14.91 -16.24 20.62
C ASP A 325 14.42 -17.68 20.39
N LEU A 326 13.10 -17.89 20.32
CA LEU A 326 12.53 -19.23 20.13
C LEU A 326 12.94 -19.82 18.77
N TRP A 327 12.94 -18.99 17.73
CA TRP A 327 13.38 -19.43 16.40
C TRP A 327 14.89 -19.68 16.36
N TYR A 328 15.69 -18.86 17.03
CA TYR A 328 17.13 -19.05 17.10
C TYR A 328 17.47 -20.41 17.71
N GLU A 329 16.83 -20.79 18.82
CA GLU A 329 17.03 -22.09 19.46
C GLU A 329 16.71 -23.27 18.54
N GLU A 330 15.74 -23.13 17.63
CA GLU A 330 15.38 -24.16 16.64
C GLU A 330 16.43 -24.34 15.54
N VAL A 331 17.14 -23.26 15.15
CA VAL A 331 17.98 -23.27 13.94
C VAL A 331 19.48 -23.15 14.19
N LYS A 332 19.91 -22.78 15.39
CA LYS A 332 21.32 -22.49 15.71
C LYS A 332 22.27 -23.66 15.45
N ASP A 333 21.76 -24.89 15.53
CA ASP A 333 22.56 -26.12 15.41
C ASP A 333 22.52 -26.71 14.00
N LEU A 334 21.72 -26.14 13.09
CA LEU A 334 21.63 -26.60 11.70
C LEU A 334 22.97 -26.43 10.96
N PRO A 335 23.36 -27.38 10.09
CA PRO A 335 24.64 -27.34 9.37
C PRO A 335 24.88 -26.03 8.62
N GLU A 336 23.84 -25.47 7.99
CA GLU A 336 23.91 -24.22 7.24
C GLU A 336 24.18 -22.97 8.10
N ASN A 337 24.02 -23.08 9.42
CA ASN A 337 24.23 -22.00 10.38
C ASN A 337 25.55 -22.17 11.18
N GLN A 338 26.33 -23.21 10.87
CA GLN A 338 27.62 -23.44 11.50
C GLN A 338 28.71 -22.51 10.92
N PRO A 339 29.66 -22.03 11.75
CA PRO A 339 30.76 -21.21 11.27
C PRO A 339 31.58 -21.93 10.18
N GLY A 340 31.82 -21.26 9.05
CA GLY A 340 32.58 -21.83 7.94
C GLY A 340 31.76 -22.67 6.94
N TYR A 341 30.43 -22.71 7.08
CA TYR A 341 29.56 -23.31 6.07
C TYR A 341 29.68 -22.59 4.71
N ASP A 342 29.99 -23.36 3.66
CA ASP A 342 29.98 -22.90 2.27
C ASP A 342 28.92 -23.68 1.48
N GLU A 343 27.85 -22.96 1.10
CA GLU A 343 26.72 -23.50 0.33
C GLU A 343 27.17 -24.12 -1.00
N LYS A 344 28.23 -23.58 -1.65
CA LYS A 344 28.76 -24.13 -2.90
C LYS A 344 29.53 -25.42 -2.65
N ALA A 345 30.39 -25.45 -1.63
CA ALA A 345 31.16 -26.65 -1.28
C ALA A 345 30.22 -27.81 -0.88
N GLU A 346 29.16 -27.52 -0.14
CA GLU A 346 28.14 -28.50 0.24
C GLU A 346 27.32 -28.99 -0.98
N ALA A 347 26.96 -28.09 -1.90
CA ALA A 347 26.29 -28.47 -3.14
C ALA A 347 27.17 -29.34 -4.06
N GLU A 348 28.46 -29.01 -4.15
CA GLU A 348 29.46 -29.81 -4.88
C GLU A 348 29.68 -31.19 -4.24
N ALA A 349 29.69 -31.27 -2.90
CA ALA A 349 29.79 -32.53 -2.17
C ALA A 349 28.57 -33.44 -2.41
N LYS A 350 27.36 -32.86 -2.47
CA LYS A 350 26.12 -33.60 -2.76
C LYS A 350 25.97 -34.00 -4.24
N GLY A 351 26.61 -33.27 -5.15
CA GLY A 351 26.58 -33.55 -6.60
C GLY A 351 27.56 -34.63 -7.08
N LYS A 352 28.52 -35.05 -6.24
CA LYS A 352 29.46 -36.12 -6.59
C LYS A 352 28.82 -37.50 -6.37
N PRO A 353 28.74 -38.38 -7.41
CA PRO A 353 28.31 -39.76 -7.19
C PRO A 353 29.31 -40.43 -6.25
N SER A 354 28.79 -41.10 -5.23
CA SER A 354 29.57 -41.89 -4.27
C SER A 354 30.42 -42.93 -5.03
N SER A 355 31.70 -42.64 -5.24
CA SER A 355 32.68 -43.63 -5.69
C SER A 355 32.95 -44.60 -4.54
N LYS A 356 32.02 -45.54 -4.32
CA LYS A 356 32.33 -46.75 -3.55
C LYS A 356 33.13 -47.67 -4.47
N THR A 357 34.44 -47.47 -4.48
CA THR A 357 35.41 -48.48 -4.90
C THR A 357 35.93 -49.19 -3.65
N SER A 358 35.40 -50.38 -3.41
CA SER A 358 36.12 -51.65 -3.15
C SER A 358 35.18 -52.63 -2.47
#